data_AF-A0A924NM94-F1
#
_entry.id   AF-A0A924NM94-F1
#
_cell.length_a   1.000
_cell.length_b   1.000
_cell.length_c   1.000
_cell.angle_alpha   90.00
_cell.angle_beta   90.00
_cell.angle_gamma   90.00
#
_symmetry.space_group_name_H-M   'P 1'
#
loop_
_entity.id
_entity.type
_entity.pdbx_description
1 polymer ?
#
loop_
_entity_poly.entity_id
_entity_poly.type
_entity_poly.pdbx_seq_one_letter_code
_entity_poly.pdbx_strand_id
1 'polypeptide(L)' 'SSIGNVATQAIAYRVVRGDSPWSLTQRSLRATQRPATASNVASFLTRFYASNSTTIGSDPNLILPGQTMTWPVGL' A
#
# COMPACT_ATOMS: atom_id res chain seq x y z
N SER A 1 -10.62 23.14 -22.32
CA SER A 1 -9.64 22.06 -22.09
C SER A 1 -8.94 22.27 -20.77
N SER A 2 -9.25 21.51 -19.73
CA SER A 2 -8.46 21.34 -18.49
C SER A 2 -9.16 20.31 -17.59
N ILE A 3 -9.18 19.05 -18.01
CA ILE A 3 -9.47 17.93 -17.10
C ILE A 3 -8.10 17.38 -16.68
N GLY A 4 -7.33 18.22 -15.99
CA GLY A 4 -6.05 17.85 -15.41
C GLY A 4 -6.26 17.56 -13.94
N ASN A 5 -5.87 16.36 -13.49
CA ASN A 5 -5.77 15.95 -12.09
C ASN A 5 -7.05 15.45 -11.42
N VAL A 6 -7.60 14.32 -11.89
CA VAL A 6 -7.97 13.26 -10.92
C VAL A 6 -6.69 12.59 -10.45
N ALA A 7 -5.84 13.32 -9.71
CA ALA A 7 -4.76 12.70 -8.98
C ALA A 7 -5.44 11.89 -7.86
N THR A 8 -5.75 10.62 -8.17
CA THR A 8 -6.04 9.51 -7.28
C THR A 8 -5.35 9.78 -5.94
N GLN A 9 -6.09 10.35 -4.97
CA GLN A 9 -5.57 10.84 -3.70
C GLN A 9 -4.90 9.70 -2.95
N ALA A 10 -3.59 9.53 -3.07
CA ALA A 10 -2.95 8.38 -2.48
C ALA A 10 -2.87 8.55 -0.96
N ILE A 11 -3.36 7.58 -0.20
CA ILE A 11 -3.32 7.65 1.27
C ILE A 11 -1.88 7.34 1.68
N ALA A 12 -1.21 8.32 2.28
CA ALA A 12 0.12 8.15 2.85
C ALA A 12 0.01 7.53 4.26
N TYR A 13 0.76 6.46 4.49
CA TYR A 13 0.88 5.79 5.77
C TYR A 13 2.33 5.74 6.21
N ARG A 14 2.62 6.16 7.46
CA ARG A 14 3.97 6.05 8.01
C ARG A 14 4.12 4.73 8.76
N VAL A 15 5.03 3.89 8.28
CA VAL A 15 5.36 2.58 8.88
C VAL A 15 5.80 2.76 10.32
N VAL A 16 5.22 1.99 11.24
CA VAL A 16 5.64 1.93 12.64
C VAL A 16 6.26 0.59 12.99
N ARG A 17 6.91 0.50 14.15
CA ARG A 17 7.51 -0.75 14.60
C ARG A 17 6.45 -1.83 14.75
N GLY A 18 6.70 -2.99 14.13
CA GLY A 18 5.78 -4.13 14.13
C GLY A 18 4.88 -4.22 12.89
N ASP A 19 4.92 -3.23 12.00
CA ASP A 19 4.28 -3.33 10.70
C ASP A 19 5.02 -4.30 9.78
N SER A 20 4.23 -4.97 8.94
CA SER A 20 4.70 -5.77 7.82
C SER A 20 3.90 -5.36 6.58
N PRO A 21 4.41 -5.59 5.37
CA PRO A 21 3.65 -5.31 4.15
C PRO A 21 2.29 -6.03 4.18
N TRP A 22 2.28 -7.26 4.67
CA TRP A 22 1.08 -8.07 4.82
C TRP A 22 0.06 -7.44 5.77
N SER A 23 0.47 -7.04 6.98
CA SER A 23 -0.44 -6.45 7.96
C SER A 23 -1.00 -5.10 7.51
N LEU A 24 -0.17 -4.27 6.84
CA LEU A 24 -0.61 -3.00 6.25
C LEU A 24 -1.63 -3.22 5.13
N THR A 25 -1.39 -4.23 4.28
CA THR A 25 -2.30 -4.57 3.18
C THR A 25 -3.62 -5.14 3.71
N GLN A 26 -3.58 -6.02 4.71
CA GLN A 26 -4.78 -6.54 5.38
C GLN A 26 -5.60 -5.42 6.01
N ARG A 27 -4.95 -4.47 6.68
CA ARG A 27 -5.60 -3.31 7.28
C ARG A 27 -6.27 -2.43 6.23
N SER A 28 -5.58 -2.19 5.12
CA SER A 28 -6.11 -1.44 3.98
C SER A 28 -7.35 -2.09 3.38
N LEU A 29 -7.30 -3.40 3.12
CA LEU A 29 -8.45 -4.18 2.63
C LEU A 29 -9.66 -4.10 3.58
N ARG A 30 -9.43 -4.22 4.89
CA ARG A 30 -10.51 -4.10 5.89
C ARG A 30 -11.10 -2.69 5.93
N ALA A 31 -10.27 -1.66 5.78
CA ALA A 31 -10.71 -0.27 5.74
C ALA A 31 -11.58 0.04 4.52
N THR A 32 -11.34 -0.63 3.38
CA THR A 32 -12.18 -0.53 2.18
C THR A 32 -13.34 -1.54 2.14
N GLN A 33 -13.64 -2.18 3.29
CA GLN A 33 -14.69 -3.21 3.42
C GLN A 33 -14.51 -4.41 2.46
N ARG A 34 -13.28 -4.63 1.98
CA ARG A 34 -12.92 -5.78 1.15
C ARG A 34 -12.49 -6.98 1.99
N PRO A 35 -12.73 -8.22 1.53
CA PRO A 35 -12.26 -9.41 2.20
C PRO A 35 -10.73 -9.45 2.24
N ALA A 36 -10.15 -9.50 3.44
CA ALA A 36 -8.70 -9.64 3.65
C ALA A 36 -8.24 -11.12 3.54
N THR A 37 -8.66 -11.82 2.48
CA THR A 37 -8.23 -13.19 2.20
C THR A 37 -6.78 -13.21 1.74
N ALA A 38 -6.08 -14.34 1.90
CA ALA A 38 -4.68 -14.45 1.50
C ALA A 38 -4.45 -14.11 0.02
N SER A 39 -5.35 -14.54 -0.88
CA SER A 39 -5.30 -14.23 -2.31
C SER A 39 -5.47 -12.73 -2.61
N ASN A 40 -6.40 -12.06 -1.91
CA ASN A 40 -6.60 -10.62 -2.06
C ASN A 40 -5.38 -9.84 -1.54
N VAL A 41 -4.84 -10.25 -0.40
CA VAL A 41 -3.65 -9.62 0.19
C VAL A 41 -2.45 -9.78 -0.76
N ALA A 42 -2.19 -10.97 -1.30
CA ALA A 42 -1.11 -11.21 -2.24
C ALA A 42 -1.23 -10.34 -3.51
N SER A 43 -2.43 -10.26 -4.09
CA SER A 43 -2.70 -9.43 -5.27
C SER A 43 -2.49 -7.93 -5.00
N PHE A 44 -2.86 -7.49 -3.80
CA PHE A 44 -2.71 -6.10 -3.38
C PHE A 44 -1.28 -5.75 -3.00
N LEU A 45 -0.53 -6.69 -2.44
CA LEU A 45 0.89 -6.53 -2.16
C LEU A 45 1.71 -6.28 -3.43
N THR A 46 1.36 -6.93 -4.54
CA THR A 46 2.02 -6.64 -5.82
C THR A 46 1.80 -5.19 -6.25
N ARG A 47 0.57 -4.67 -6.09
CA ARG A 47 0.25 -3.26 -6.39
C ARG A 47 0.91 -2.31 -5.40
N PHE A 48 0.96 -2.67 -4.13
CA PHE A 48 1.68 -1.93 -3.09
C PHE A 48 3.12 -1.69 -3.50
N TYR A 49 3.80 -2.79 -3.81
CA TYR A 49 5.21 -2.78 -4.12
C TYR A 49 5.47 -1.99 -5.39
N ALA A 50 4.63 -2.15 -6.43
CA ALA A 50 4.74 -1.34 -7.63
C ALA A 50 4.69 0.18 -7.32
N SER A 51 3.81 0.61 -6.42
CA SER A 51 3.68 2.02 -6.01
C SER A 51 4.78 2.51 -5.06
N ASN A 52 5.51 1.61 -4.40
CA ASN A 52 6.47 1.95 -3.34
C ASN A 52 7.87 1.39 -3.58
N SER A 53 8.14 0.85 -4.76
CA SER A 53 9.38 0.15 -5.11
C SER A 53 10.62 1.01 -4.88
N THR A 54 10.53 2.32 -5.14
CA THR A 54 11.61 3.28 -4.86
C THR A 54 11.92 3.42 -3.36
N THR A 55 10.92 3.29 -2.49
CA THR A 55 11.07 3.40 -1.02
C THR A 55 11.47 2.06 -0.39
N ILE A 56 10.88 0.97 -0.86
CA ILE A 56 11.10 -0.40 -0.33
C ILE A 56 12.44 -0.96 -0.81
N GLY A 57 12.86 -0.60 -2.02
CA GLY A 57 14.07 -1.16 -2.63
C GLY A 57 13.86 -2.61 -3.07
N SER A 58 14.97 -3.35 -3.20
CA SER A 58 14.99 -4.67 -3.85
C SER A 58 14.30 -5.79 -3.08
N ASP A 59 14.06 -5.62 -1.77
CA ASP A 59 13.37 -6.62 -0.95
C ASP A 59 11.92 -6.19 -0.68
N PRO A 60 10.92 -6.77 -1.37
CA PRO A 60 9.52 -6.40 -1.22
C PRO A 60 8.95 -6.71 0.18
N ASN A 61 9.62 -7.55 0.97
CA ASN A 61 9.18 -7.92 2.31
C ASN A 61 9.79 -7.01 3.39
N LEU A 62 10.78 -6.20 3.05
CA LEU A 62 11.49 -5.34 3.98
C LEU A 62 10.91 -3.93 3.98
N ILE A 63 10.14 -3.62 5.01
CA ILE A 63 9.75 -2.25 5.34
C ILE A 63 10.35 -1.84 6.69
N LEU A 64 10.74 -0.58 6.78
CA LEU A 64 11.42 -0.03 7.95
C LEU A 64 10.54 1.03 8.62
N PRO A 65 10.50 1.07 9.97
CA PRO A 65 9.81 2.12 10.69
C PRO A 65 10.25 3.51 10.23
N GLY A 66 9.29 4.38 10.00
CA GLY A 66 9.49 5.75 9.56
C GLY A 66 9.44 5.96 8.05
N GLN A 67 9.42 4.89 7.24
CA GLN A 67 9.13 5.02 5.82
C GLN A 67 7.69 5.47 5.60
N THR A 68 7.48 6.35 4.63
CA THR A 68 6.14 6.75 4.17
C THR A 68 5.76 5.92 2.97
N MET A 69 4.64 5.22 3.09
CA MET A 69 4.09 4.30 2.13
C MET A 69 2.83 4.86 1.53
N THR A 70 2.68 4.68 0.23
CA THR A 70 1.60 5.25 -0.58
C THR A 70 0.63 4.15 -0.97
N TRP A 71 -0.64 4.29 -0.59
CA TRP A 71 -1.70 3.42 -1.09
C TRP A 71 -2.37 4.00 -2.34
N PRO A 72 -2.50 3.25 -3.43
CA PRO A 72 -3.30 3.69 -4.56
C PRO A 72 -4.76 3.75 -4.10
N VAL A 73 -5.47 4.86 -4.37
CA VAL A 73 -6.92 4.85 -4.17
C VAL A 73 -7.63 4.12 -5.30
N GLY A 74 -8.76 3.49 -4.96
CA GLY A 74 -9.47 2.56 -5.83
C GLY A 74 -9.16 1.08 -5.55
N LEU A 75 -8.64 0.79 -4.35
CA LEU A 75 -8.47 -0.56 -3.82
C LEU A 75 -9.80 -1.27 -3.57
#